data_AF-A0A9E1IN54-F1
#
_entry.id   AF-A0A9E1IN54-F1
#
_cell.length_a   1.000
_cell.length_b   1.000
_cell.length_c   1.000
_cell.angle_alpha   90.00
_cell.angle_beta   90.00
_cell.angle_gamma   90.00
#
_symmetry.space_group_name_H-M   'P 1'
#
loop_
_entity.id
_entity.type
_entity.pdbx_description
1 polymer ?
#
loop_
_entity_poly.entity_id
_entity_poly.type
_entity_poly.pdbx_seq_one_letter_code
_entity_poly.pdbx_strand_id
1 'polypeptide(L)'
;TAQEAQGILTQLGEGTSFEALAKEHSPAEAKKKWVARGQDVIDEGDPQVVAEVLFGVGATEEVLGPFEAGKHHYLAQVHERRDAKDLPFEEAKARVEQDYRMWKMQTAYEGLIQEELSADDVELFAEAMEDTQ
;
A
#
# COMPACT_ATOMS: atom_id res chain seq x y z
N THR A 1 -11.73 10.56 7.58
CA THR A 1 -11.29 11.94 7.94
C THR A 1 -10.45 11.89 9.21
N ALA A 2 -9.65 12.92 9.51
CA ALA A 2 -8.81 12.95 10.73
C ALA A 2 -9.62 12.72 12.03
N GLN A 3 -10.84 13.26 12.06
CA GLN A 3 -11.74 13.16 13.21
C GLN A 3 -12.25 11.73 13.43
N GLU A 4 -12.55 10.99 12.35
CA GLU A 4 -12.90 9.57 12.42
C GLU A 4 -11.70 8.72 12.88
N ALA A 5 -10.49 9.03 12.41
CA ALA A 5 -9.29 8.30 12.81
C ALA A 5 -8.97 8.49 14.31
N GLN A 6 -9.22 9.68 14.87
CA GLN A 6 -9.16 9.90 16.32
C GLN A 6 -10.26 9.15 17.09
N GLY A 7 -11.46 9.03 16.52
CA GLY A 7 -12.55 8.24 17.10
C GLY A 7 -12.18 6.76 17.23
N ILE A 8 -11.57 6.20 16.18
CA ILE A 8 -11.10 4.81 16.17
C ILE A 8 -10.01 4.57 17.23
N LEU A 9 -9.08 5.52 17.43
CA LEU A 9 -8.08 5.42 18.49
C LEU A 9 -8.69 5.42 19.89
N THR A 10 -9.79 6.14 20.09
CA THR A 10 -10.51 6.15 21.38
C THR A 10 -11.14 4.78 21.64
N GLN A 11 -11.78 4.19 20.63
CA GLN A 11 -12.39 2.87 20.72
C GLN A 11 -11.35 1.74 20.92
N LEU A 12 -10.14 1.90 20.38
CA LEU A 12 -8.99 1.02 20.68
C LEU A 12 -8.59 1.11 22.16
N GLY A 13 -8.56 2.32 22.73
CA GLY A 13 -8.28 2.54 24.15
C GLY A 13 -9.34 1.97 25.09
N GLU A 14 -10.58 1.85 24.62
CA GLU A 14 -11.71 1.24 25.35
C GLU A 14 -11.72 -0.29 25.31
N GLY A 15 -10.76 -0.92 24.60
CA GLY A 15 -10.59 -2.36 24.54
C GLY A 15 -11.22 -3.03 23.32
N THR A 16 -11.70 -2.26 22.35
CA THR A 16 -12.16 -2.80 21.05
C THR A 16 -10.95 -3.29 20.25
N SER A 17 -11.04 -4.46 19.62
CA SER A 17 -9.92 -5.00 18.85
C SER A 17 -9.68 -4.25 17.53
N PHE A 18 -8.42 -4.06 17.17
CA PHE A 18 -8.02 -3.41 15.91
C PHE A 18 -8.62 -4.09 14.68
N GLU A 19 -8.69 -5.43 14.67
CA GLU A 19 -9.33 -6.18 13.58
C GLU A 19 -10.82 -5.88 13.42
N ALA A 20 -11.55 -5.66 14.52
CA ALA A 20 -12.97 -5.34 14.46
C ALA A 20 -13.18 -3.95 13.83
N LEU A 21 -12.39 -2.97 14.28
CA LEU A 21 -12.44 -1.59 13.78
C LEU A 21 -11.98 -1.50 12.33
N ALA A 22 -10.97 -2.28 11.93
CA ALA A 22 -10.54 -2.35 10.55
C ALA A 22 -11.62 -2.93 9.63
N LYS A 23 -12.42 -3.91 10.08
CA LYS A 23 -13.56 -4.42 9.29
C LYS A 23 -14.70 -3.42 9.13
N GLU A 24 -14.90 -2.56 10.14
CA GLU A 24 -16.02 -1.62 10.17
C GLU A 24 -15.70 -0.31 9.42
N HIS A 25 -14.47 0.18 9.54
CA HIS A 25 -14.08 1.52 9.07
C HIS A 25 -13.10 1.52 7.90
N SER A 26 -12.49 0.39 7.53
CA SER A 26 -11.58 0.35 6.39
C SER A 26 -12.36 0.24 5.07
N PRO A 27 -12.16 1.16 4.12
CA PRO A 27 -12.76 1.08 2.79
C PRO A 27 -12.19 -0.09 1.96
N ALA A 28 -10.99 -0.55 2.28
CA ALA A 28 -10.36 -1.73 1.68
C ALA A 28 -10.40 -2.91 2.66
N GLU A 29 -10.47 -4.15 2.13
CA GLU A 29 -10.26 -5.35 2.95
C GLU A 29 -8.99 -5.19 3.78
N ALA A 30 -9.13 -5.23 5.11
CA ALA A 30 -8.01 -5.17 6.03
C ALA A 30 -7.12 -6.41 5.85
N LYS A 31 -6.12 -6.31 4.97
CA LYS A 31 -5.21 -7.41 4.64
C LYS A 31 -3.95 -7.32 5.49
N LYS A 32 -3.67 -8.39 6.23
CA LYS A 32 -2.34 -8.60 6.82
C LYS A 32 -1.37 -8.85 5.68
N LYS A 33 -0.44 -7.91 5.45
CA LYS A 33 0.56 -7.99 4.39
C LYS A 33 1.94 -7.75 4.97
N TRP A 34 2.92 -8.51 4.49
CA TRP A 34 4.33 -8.22 4.74
C TRP A 34 4.73 -6.98 3.95
N VAL A 35 5.28 -5.99 4.64
CA VAL A 35 5.76 -4.74 4.04
C VAL A 35 7.28 -4.77 4.04
N ALA A 36 7.90 -4.53 2.89
CA ALA A 36 9.34 -4.28 2.80
C ALA A 36 9.62 -2.77 2.75
N ARG A 37 10.77 -2.34 3.26
CA ARG A 37 11.16 -0.92 3.20
C ARG A 37 11.27 -0.47 1.74
N GLY A 38 10.57 0.61 1.39
CA GLY A 38 10.53 1.16 0.03
C GLY A 38 9.52 0.49 -0.90
N GLN A 39 8.73 -0.47 -0.41
CA GLN A 39 7.62 -1.03 -1.15
C GLN A 39 6.36 -0.17 -0.98
N ASP A 40 5.70 0.18 -2.09
CA ASP A 40 4.34 0.70 -2.04
C ASP A 40 3.37 -0.44 -1.72
N VAL A 41 2.66 -0.30 -0.61
CA VAL A 41 1.68 -1.30 -0.14
C VAL A 41 0.27 -0.75 -0.03
N ILE A 42 0.11 0.57 -0.17
CA ILE A 42 -1.18 1.25 -0.08
C ILE A 42 -1.70 1.70 -1.45
N ASP A 43 -0.90 1.59 -2.52
CA ASP A 43 -1.21 1.89 -3.92
C ASP A 43 -1.60 3.37 -4.19
N GLU A 44 -2.00 4.12 -3.16
CA GLU A 44 -2.53 5.49 -3.20
C GLU A 44 -1.83 6.46 -2.23
N GLY A 45 -0.63 6.13 -1.72
CA GLY A 45 0.10 7.03 -0.83
C GLY A 45 1.62 6.91 -0.93
N ASP A 46 2.32 7.85 -0.29
CA ASP A 46 3.79 7.92 -0.36
C ASP A 46 4.43 6.72 0.37
N PRO A 47 5.12 5.82 -0.35
CA PRO A 47 5.75 4.64 0.24
C PRO A 47 6.82 4.99 1.28
N GLN A 48 7.45 6.16 1.18
CA GLN A 48 8.47 6.61 2.12
C GLN A 48 7.83 6.97 3.47
N VAL A 49 6.74 7.72 3.47
CA VAL A 49 6.01 8.10 4.69
C VAL A 49 5.50 6.86 5.43
N VAL A 50 4.92 5.92 4.68
CA VAL A 50 4.45 4.65 5.24
C VAL A 50 5.61 3.84 5.83
N ALA A 51 6.74 3.75 5.13
CA ALA A 51 7.90 3.04 5.60
C ALA A 51 8.52 3.69 6.85
N GLU A 52 8.58 5.01 6.94
CA GLU A 52 9.09 5.70 8.12
C GLU A 52 8.23 5.41 9.36
N VAL A 53 6.90 5.45 9.22
CA VAL A 53 5.99 5.16 10.35
C VAL A 53 6.08 3.69 10.76
N LEU A 54 5.98 2.75 9.82
CA LEU A 54 5.96 1.31 10.11
C LEU A 54 7.29 0.79 10.66
N PHE A 55 8.42 1.25 10.11
CA PHE A 55 9.75 0.79 10.51
C PHE A 55 10.40 1.67 11.59
N GLY A 56 9.80 2.81 11.93
CA GLY A 56 10.27 3.70 12.99
C GLY A 56 10.00 3.16 14.39
N VAL A 57 9.02 2.28 14.55
CA VAL A 57 8.69 1.68 15.85
C VAL A 57 9.43 0.38 16.12
N GLY A 58 9.86 0.22 17.38
CA GLY A 58 10.59 -0.95 17.86
C GLY A 58 9.70 -2.08 18.39
N ALA A 59 8.41 -1.81 18.66
CA ALA A 59 7.50 -2.74 19.32
C ALA A 59 6.50 -3.37 18.34
N THR A 60 6.24 -4.67 18.54
CA THR A 60 5.12 -5.38 17.93
C THR A 60 3.83 -5.13 18.72
N GLU A 61 2.70 -5.18 18.03
CA GLU A 61 1.32 -4.95 18.48
C GLU A 61 0.94 -3.50 18.81
N GLU A 62 1.87 -2.56 18.67
CA GLU A 62 1.59 -1.14 18.78
C GLU A 62 0.75 -0.66 17.58
N VAL A 63 -0.30 0.11 17.88
CA VAL A 63 -1.10 0.79 16.85
C VAL A 63 -0.45 2.12 16.53
N LEU A 64 -0.15 2.32 15.26
CA LEU A 64 0.51 3.47 14.70
C LEU A 64 -0.50 4.35 13.97
N GLY A 65 -0.44 5.65 14.28
CA GLY A 65 -1.23 6.67 13.60
C GLY A 65 -2.03 7.58 14.55
N PRO A 66 -2.93 8.41 13.99
CA PRO A 66 -3.25 8.46 12.57
C PRO A 66 -2.14 9.18 11.79
N PHE A 67 -1.79 8.66 10.62
CA PHE A 67 -0.85 9.32 9.71
C PHE A 67 -1.48 9.53 8.33
N GLU A 68 -1.05 10.58 7.65
CA GLU A 68 -1.53 10.91 6.31
C GLU A 68 -0.59 10.31 5.27
N ALA A 69 -1.15 9.58 4.30
CA ALA A 69 -0.43 9.15 3.12
C ALA A 69 -1.32 9.41 1.89
N GLY A 70 -0.82 10.21 0.94
CA GLY A 70 -1.63 10.65 -0.19
C GLY A 70 -2.83 11.49 0.23
N LYS A 71 -4.05 11.03 -0.07
CA LYS A 71 -5.32 11.73 0.26
C LYS A 71 -6.06 11.13 1.45
N HIS A 72 -5.51 10.07 2.05
CA HIS A 72 -6.19 9.26 3.06
C HIS A 72 -5.44 9.24 4.38
N HIS A 73 -6.17 8.95 5.45
CA HIS A 73 -5.63 8.78 6.79
C HIS A 73 -5.59 7.30 7.11
N TYR A 74 -4.45 6.84 7.61
CA TYR A 74 -4.20 5.43 7.89
C TYR A 74 -3.89 5.21 9.36
N LEU A 75 -4.30 4.03 9.82
CA LEU A 75 -3.92 3.43 11.09
C LEU A 75 -3.31 2.06 10.76
N ALA A 76 -2.20 1.72 11.39
CA ALA A 76 -1.52 0.45 11.16
C ALA A 76 -1.21 -0.25 12.48
N GLN A 77 -1.22 -1.58 12.50
CA GLN A 77 -0.77 -2.36 13.65
C GLN A 77 0.33 -3.32 13.20
N VAL A 78 1.50 -3.27 13.85
CA VAL A 78 2.65 -4.10 13.49
C VAL A 78 2.59 -5.41 14.25
N HIS A 79 2.06 -6.49 13.67
CA HIS A 79 1.96 -7.77 14.38
C HIS A 79 3.31 -8.50 14.55
N GLU A 80 4.16 -8.45 13.53
CA GLU A 80 5.43 -9.18 13.53
C GLU A 80 6.49 -8.35 12.81
N ARG A 81 7.71 -8.32 13.37
CA ARG A 81 8.88 -7.71 12.73
C ARG A 81 9.92 -8.77 12.47
N ARG A 82 10.41 -8.83 11.24
CA ARG A 82 11.57 -9.63 10.86
C ARG A 82 12.68 -8.69 10.45
N ASP A 83 13.81 -8.78 11.13
CA ASP A 83 15.01 -8.11 10.64
C ASP A 83 15.39 -8.74 9.29
N ALA A 84 15.88 -7.90 8.38
CA ALA A 84 16.38 -8.39 7.11
C ALA A 84 17.48 -9.40 7.41
N LYS A 85 17.34 -10.63 6.92
CA LYS A 85 18.48 -11.55 6.90
C LYS A 85 19.56 -10.90 6.06
N ASP A 86 20.80 -10.91 6.52
CA ASP A 86 21.95 -10.57 5.70
C ASP A 86 22.02 -11.61 4.58
N LEU A 87 21.32 -11.35 3.47
CA LEU A 87 21.51 -12.10 2.24
C LEU A 87 22.91 -11.78 1.72
N PRO A 88 23.66 -12.77 1.22
CA PRO A 88 24.89 -12.49 0.50
C PRO A 88 24.63 -11.47 -0.61
N PHE A 89 25.53 -10.50 -0.76
CA PHE A 89 25.37 -9.40 -1.73
C PHE A 89 24.97 -9.87 -3.13
N GLU A 90 25.53 -10.99 -3.60
CA GLU A 90 25.21 -11.59 -4.90
C GLU A 90 23.74 -11.99 -5.04
N GLU A 91 23.13 -12.56 -3.99
CA GLU A 91 21.70 -12.91 -3.99
C GLU A 91 20.80 -11.67 -3.93
N ALA A 92 21.17 -10.68 -3.12
CA ALA A 92 20.46 -9.42 -3.05
C ALA A 92 20.50 -8.66 -4.39
N LYS A 93 21.68 -8.62 -5.03
CA LYS A 93 21.88 -7.99 -6.33
C LYS A 93 21.02 -8.65 -7.41
N ALA A 94 21.03 -9.99 -7.49
CA ALA A 94 20.23 -10.71 -8.48
C ALA A 94 18.73 -10.39 -8.35
N ARG A 95 18.23 -10.31 -7.10
CA ARG A 95 16.83 -10.00 -6.83
C ARG A 95 16.46 -8.56 -7.22
N VAL A 96 17.29 -7.58 -6.83
CA VAL A 96 17.07 -6.18 -7.19
C VAL A 96 17.15 -5.96 -8.70
N GLU A 97 18.08 -6.62 -9.39
CA GLU A 97 18.17 -6.55 -10.86
C GLU A 97 16.92 -7.14 -11.54
N GLN A 98 16.38 -8.23 -11.02
CA GLN A 98 15.15 -8.83 -11.55
C GLN A 98 13.95 -7.89 -11.36
N ASP A 99 13.77 -7.36 -10.16
CA ASP A 99 12.68 -6.44 -9.84
C ASP A 99 12.77 -5.16 -10.71
N TYR A 100 13.98 -4.62 -10.89
CA TYR A 100 14.20 -3.45 -11.74
C TYR A 100 13.87 -3.73 -13.22
N ARG A 101 14.21 -4.93 -13.74
CA ARG A 101 13.86 -5.32 -15.11
C ARG A 101 12.35 -5.44 -15.30
N MET A 102 11.64 -6.04 -14.35
CA MET A 102 10.18 -6.18 -14.41
C MET A 102 9.51 -4.80 -14.38
N TRP A 103 9.92 -3.93 -13.46
CA TRP A 103 9.41 -2.56 -13.39
C TRP A 103 9.63 -1.81 -14.70
N LYS A 104 10.85 -1.84 -15.24
CA LYS A 104 11.18 -1.18 -16.51
C LYS A 104 10.35 -1.71 -17.68
N MET A 105 10.10 -3.02 -17.73
CA MET A 105 9.30 -3.65 -18.77
C MET A 105 7.83 -3.22 -18.68
N GLN A 106 7.28 -3.17 -17.47
CA GLN A 106 5.91 -2.71 -17.25
C GLN A 106 5.76 -1.23 -17.65
N THR A 107 6.67 -0.36 -17.21
CA THR A 107 6.64 1.06 -17.57
C THR A 107 6.79 1.28 -19.08
N ALA A 108 7.66 0.52 -19.75
CA ALA A 108 7.81 0.60 -21.20
C ALA A 108 6.55 0.12 -21.95
N TYR A 109 5.88 -0.91 -21.43
CA TYR A 109 4.64 -1.43 -22.02
C TYR A 109 3.48 -0.44 -21.83
N GLU A 110 3.33 0.15 -20.64
CA GLU A 110 2.36 1.22 -20.37
C GLU A 110 2.61 2.44 -21.27
N GLY A 111 3.87 2.82 -21.47
CA GLY A 111 4.25 3.90 -22.38
C GLY A 111 3.87 3.63 -23.83
N LEU A 112 4.09 2.40 -24.33
CA LEU A 112 3.66 2.00 -25.68
C LEU A 112 2.14 2.03 -25.84
N ILE A 113 1.39 1.55 -24.85
CA ILE A 113 -0.08 1.63 -24.86
C ILE A 113 -0.52 3.10 -24.93
N GLN A 114 0.10 3.98 -24.14
CA GLN A 114 -0.21 5.40 -24.17
C GLN A 114 0.11 6.05 -25.52
N GLU A 115 1.24 5.71 -26.14
CA GLU A 115 1.65 6.24 -27.44
C GLU A 115 0.65 5.82 -28.53
N GLU A 116 0.30 4.53 -28.61
CA GLU A 116 -0.67 4.02 -29.60
C GLU A 116 -2.07 4.61 -29.38
N LEU A 117 -2.55 4.67 -28.13
CA LEU A 117 -3.84 5.31 -27.81
C LEU A 117 -3.86 6.82 -28.04
N SER A 118 -2.69 7.48 -28.11
CA SER A 118 -2.57 8.91 -28.41
C SER A 118 -2.36 9.20 -29.90
N ALA A 119 -1.86 8.23 -30.65
CA ALA A 119 -1.64 8.31 -32.09
C ALA A 119 -2.94 8.06 -32.87
N ASP A 120 -3.82 7.21 -32.34
CA ASP A 120 -5.21 7.11 -32.78
C ASP A 120 -6.06 8.11 -31.98
N ASP A 121 -6.86 8.95 -32.64
CA ASP A 121 -7.90 9.79 -32.00
C ASP A 121 -9.01 8.88 -31.44
N VAL A 122 -8.72 8.13 -30.37
CA VAL A 122 -9.66 7.20 -29.73
C VAL A 122 -10.63 8.00 -28.87
N GLU A 123 -11.78 8.35 -29.43
CA GLU A 123 -12.96 8.77 -28.66
C GLU A 123 -13.47 7.57 -27.85
N LEU A 124 -13.08 7.47 -26.58
CA LEU A 124 -13.62 6.48 -25.65
C LEU A 124 -15.08 6.83 -25.32
N PHE A 125 -16.00 6.29 -26.10
CA PHE A 125 -17.41 6.29 -25.75
C PHE A 125 -17.63 5.28 -24.62
N ALA A 126 -17.82 5.80 -23.40
CA ALA A 126 -18.30 5.01 -22.27
C ALA A 126 -19.78 4.66 -22.48
N GLU A 127 -20.08 3.82 -23.47
CA GLU A 127 -21.32 3.08 -23.46
C GLU A 127 -21.14 1.93 -22.46
N ALA A 128 -21.95 1.96 -21.41
CA ALA A 128 -21.98 0.93 -20.38
C ALA A 128 -22.15 -0.43 -21.09
N MET A 129 -21.08 -1.23 -21.11
CA MET A 129 -21.19 -2.65 -21.33
C MET A 129 -21.95 -3.20 -20.11
N GLU A 130 -23.28 -3.12 -20.15
CA GLU A 130 -24.11 -3.96 -19.31
C GLU A 130 -23.72 -5.40 -19.62
N ASP A 131 -23.02 -6.03 -18.67
CA ASP A 131 -22.87 -7.48 -18.59
C ASP A 131 -24.26 -8.09 -18.80
N THR A 132 -24.49 -8.58 -20.02
CA THR A 132 -25.67 -9.37 -20.34
C THR A 132 -25.31 -10.82 -20.05
N GLN A 133 -26.03 -11.36 -19.08
CA GLN A 133 -26.01 -12.74 -18.58
C GLN A 133 -26.02 -13.81 -19.67
#